data_AF-A0A5S4WZE6-F1
#
_entry.id   AF-A0A5S4WZE6-F1
#
_cell.length_a   1.000
_cell.length_b   1.000
_cell.length_c   1.000
_cell.angle_alpha   90.00
_cell.angle_beta   90.00
_cell.angle_gamma   90.00
#
_symmetry.space_group_name_H-M   'P 1'
#
loop_
_entity.id
_entity.type
_entity.pdbx_description
1 polymer ?
#
loop_
_entity_poly.entity_id
_entity_poly.type
_entity_poly.pdbx_seq_one_letter_code
_entity_poly.pdbx_strand_id
1 'polypeptide(L)'
;MLLIVLATLGHGSVAQAHDSRPAYLELNETASGRYEVLWRTPINAGMRLPVVLKFPHDTRNITAPSEKEFTGMLLERRWIETGKTGLAGKRIEFVGLQATITDVLVRVQRLDGAHTTTLVHPSQPWIEIPASAAYTGDESTASRLRQFADQSGASYSPLLPDHSARLSVGNRLDALPGVTSIGARADQTAGNRPWKVPEGASLTNKATASSDLCSLTR
;
A
#
# COMPACT_ATOMS: atom_id res chain seq x y z
N MET A 1 -50.93 1.65 29.81
CA MET A 1 -49.69 0.85 29.90
C MET A 1 -49.01 0.70 28.54
N LEU A 2 -49.70 0.22 27.48
CA LEU A 2 -49.11 0.08 26.12
C LEU A 2 -48.62 1.41 25.49
N LEU A 3 -49.35 2.51 25.69
CA LEU A 3 -48.97 3.85 25.20
C LEU A 3 -47.72 4.43 25.88
N ILE A 4 -47.43 4.05 27.12
CA ILE A 4 -46.24 4.50 27.85
C ILE A 4 -45.00 3.75 27.33
N VAL A 5 -45.15 2.45 27.05
CA VAL A 5 -44.07 1.63 26.46
C VAL A 5 -43.70 2.15 25.07
N LEU A 6 -44.69 2.53 24.25
CA LEU A 6 -44.42 3.08 22.92
C LEU A 6 -43.75 4.47 22.97
N ALA A 7 -44.10 5.30 23.96
CA ALA A 7 -43.49 6.62 24.14
C ALA A 7 -42.03 6.56 24.62
N THR A 8 -41.64 5.50 25.34
CA THR A 8 -40.23 5.31 25.75
C THR A 8 -39.32 4.82 24.62
N LEU A 9 -39.85 4.12 23.61
CA LEU A 9 -39.06 3.60 22.48
C LEU A 9 -38.58 4.68 21.49
N GLY A 10 -39.12 5.91 21.56
CA GLY A 10 -38.76 7.01 20.67
C GLY A 10 -37.52 7.81 21.08
N HIS A 11 -36.92 7.53 22.24
CA HIS A 11 -35.70 8.20 22.70
C HIS A 11 -34.45 7.58 22.05
N GLY A 12 -34.42 7.60 20.72
CA GLY A 12 -33.21 7.33 19.96
C GLY A 12 -32.20 8.44 20.25
N SER A 13 -31.24 8.16 21.13
CA SER A 13 -30.09 9.04 21.33
C SER A 13 -29.42 9.23 19.98
N VAL A 14 -29.27 10.47 19.51
CA VAL A 14 -28.53 10.77 18.29
C VAL A 14 -27.10 10.33 18.53
N ALA A 15 -26.75 9.13 18.07
CA ALA A 15 -25.41 8.62 18.15
C ALA A 15 -24.53 9.53 17.29
N GLN A 16 -23.75 10.39 17.94
CA GLN A 16 -22.67 11.12 17.30
C GLN A 16 -21.60 10.07 16.97
N ALA A 17 -21.69 9.49 15.78
CA ALA A 17 -20.62 8.66 15.26
C ALA A 17 -19.40 9.56 15.09
N HIS A 18 -18.38 9.35 15.92
CA HIS A 18 -17.09 10.01 15.72
C HIS A 18 -16.55 9.57 14.36
N ASP A 19 -16.46 10.52 13.44
CA ASP A 19 -15.86 10.33 12.13
C ASP A 19 -14.36 10.07 12.34
N SER A 20 -13.99 8.79 12.39
CA SER A 20 -12.58 8.38 12.37
C SER A 20 -12.09 8.63 10.95
N ARG A 21 -11.50 9.81 10.73
CA ARG A 21 -10.82 10.14 9.48
C ARG A 21 -9.38 9.65 9.59
N PRO A 22 -9.05 8.43 9.14
CA PRO A 22 -7.68 7.98 9.17
C PRO A 22 -6.83 8.88 8.28
N ALA A 23 -5.56 9.03 8.63
CA ALA A 23 -4.58 9.46 7.64
C ALA A 23 -4.40 8.34 6.59
N TYR A 24 -3.91 8.67 5.41
CA TYR A 24 -3.79 7.68 4.34
C TYR A 24 -2.45 7.79 3.63
N LEU A 25 -1.71 6.68 3.59
CA LEU A 25 -0.48 6.53 2.84
C LEU A 25 -0.73 5.59 1.66
N GLU A 26 -0.38 6.04 0.47
CA GLU A 26 -0.32 5.19 -0.72
C GLU A 26 1.10 5.18 -1.27
N LEU A 27 1.58 3.96 -1.52
CA LEU A 27 2.87 3.67 -2.15
C LEU A 27 2.59 2.89 -3.42
N ASN A 28 2.87 3.49 -4.56
CA ASN A 28 2.72 2.86 -5.86
C ASN A 28 4.10 2.65 -6.50
N GLU A 29 4.55 1.41 -6.62
CA GLU A 29 5.82 1.06 -7.27
C GLU A 29 5.69 1.31 -8.78
N THR A 30 6.47 2.26 -9.30
CA THR A 30 6.41 2.69 -10.72
C THR A 30 7.57 2.14 -11.55
N ALA A 31 8.68 1.82 -10.90
CA ALA A 31 9.79 1.03 -11.42
C ALA A 31 10.50 0.35 -10.24
N SER A 32 11.42 -0.58 -10.50
CA SER A 32 12.12 -1.28 -9.41
C SER A 32 12.79 -0.29 -8.46
N GLY A 33 12.36 -0.31 -7.19
CA GLY A 33 12.86 0.60 -6.15
C GLY A 33 12.41 2.06 -6.30
N ARG A 34 11.48 2.39 -7.19
CA ARG A 34 10.89 3.73 -7.37
C ARG A 34 9.42 3.72 -7.05
N TYR A 35 8.99 4.65 -6.22
CA TYR A 35 7.61 4.74 -5.76
C TYR A 35 7.05 6.15 -5.95
N GLU A 36 5.83 6.24 -6.45
CA GLU A 36 4.97 7.40 -6.21
C GLU A 36 4.41 7.27 -4.79
N VAL A 37 4.60 8.32 -3.99
CA VAL A 37 4.10 8.43 -2.61
C VAL A 37 3.00 9.46 -2.59
N LEU A 38 1.85 9.07 -2.06
CA LEU A 38 0.75 9.96 -1.77
C LEU A 38 0.44 9.89 -0.27
N TRP A 39 0.46 11.04 0.40
CA TRP A 39 0.25 11.15 1.83
C TRP A 39 -0.92 12.09 2.11
N ARG A 40 -1.93 11.60 2.82
CA ARG A 40 -3.12 12.34 3.21
C ARG A 40 -3.12 12.53 4.71
N THR A 41 -3.11 13.77 5.16
CA THR A 41 -3.12 14.12 6.56
C THR A 41 -4.41 14.90 6.88
N PRO A 42 -5.26 14.43 7.80
CA PRO A 42 -6.44 15.18 8.24
C PRO A 42 -6.04 16.54 8.84
N ILE A 43 -6.89 17.54 8.63
CA ILE A 43 -6.86 18.82 9.33
C ILE A 43 -8.01 18.81 10.34
N ASN A 44 -7.65 18.64 11.61
CA ASN A 44 -8.60 18.55 12.72
C ASN A 44 -8.63 19.90 13.45
N ALA A 45 -9.81 20.50 13.59
CA ALA A 45 -10.00 21.81 14.23
C ALA A 45 -9.04 22.90 13.68
N GLY A 46 -8.78 22.89 12.36
CA GLY A 46 -7.90 23.86 11.70
C GLY A 46 -6.40 23.54 11.77
N MET A 47 -5.99 22.45 12.42
CA MET A 47 -4.60 22.03 12.52
C MET A 47 -4.35 20.72 11.76
N ARG A 48 -3.30 20.69 10.93
CA ARG A 48 -2.79 19.45 10.32
C ARG A 48 -2.40 18.48 11.45
N LEU A 49 -2.82 17.23 11.34
CA LEU A 49 -2.38 16.17 12.23
C LEU A 49 -0.83 16.12 12.23
N PRO A 50 -0.15 16.18 13.38
CA PRO A 50 1.31 16.34 13.46
C PRO A 50 2.04 15.00 13.24
N VAL A 51 1.82 14.36 12.08
CA VAL A 51 2.37 13.05 11.71
C VAL A 51 3.22 13.18 10.46
N VAL A 52 4.46 12.68 10.55
CA VAL A 52 5.46 12.74 9.48
C VAL A 52 5.89 11.33 9.08
N LEU A 53 6.03 11.10 7.77
CA LEU A 53 6.57 9.86 7.23
C LEU A 53 8.09 9.80 7.37
N LYS A 54 8.60 8.78 8.05
CA LYS A 54 10.02 8.46 8.09
C LYS A 54 10.26 7.15 7.33
N PHE A 55 10.91 7.29 6.19
CA PHE A 55 11.30 6.19 5.32
C PHE A 55 12.64 5.59 5.75
N PRO A 56 12.98 4.38 5.27
CA PRO A 56 14.31 3.80 5.44
C PRO A 56 15.43 4.75 4.99
N HIS A 57 16.59 4.67 5.66
CA HIS A 57 17.72 5.57 5.44
C HIS A 57 18.26 5.60 3.99
N ASP A 58 18.04 4.53 3.23
CA ASP A 58 18.44 4.42 1.83
C ASP A 58 17.38 4.92 0.84
N THR A 59 16.42 5.72 1.33
CA THR A 59 15.38 6.37 0.53
C THR A 59 15.73 7.82 0.26
N ARG A 60 15.62 8.25 -0.99
CA ARG A 60 15.77 9.66 -1.40
C ARG A 60 14.57 10.15 -2.18
N ASN A 61 14.28 11.44 -2.05
CA ASN A 61 13.28 12.10 -2.90
C ASN A 61 13.87 12.35 -4.29
N ILE A 62 13.15 11.94 -5.34
CA ILE A 62 13.47 12.26 -6.74
C ILE A 62 12.95 13.66 -7.08
N THR A 63 11.78 14.01 -6.53
CA THR A 63 11.14 15.33 -6.68
C THR A 63 10.90 15.96 -5.32
N ALA A 64 10.85 17.29 -5.25
CA ALA A 64 10.35 17.96 -4.06
C ALA A 64 8.89 17.52 -3.79
N PRO A 65 8.48 17.38 -2.51
CA PRO A 65 7.08 17.16 -2.19
C PRO A 65 6.21 18.31 -2.67
N SER A 66 5.10 17.97 -3.33
CA SER A 66 4.05 18.91 -3.71
C SER A 66 2.90 18.76 -2.73
N GLU A 67 2.42 19.86 -2.15
CA GLU A 67 1.31 19.86 -1.20
C GLU A 67 0.09 20.57 -1.79
N LYS A 68 -1.10 20.03 -1.50
CA LYS A 68 -2.39 20.62 -1.85
C LYS A 68 -3.37 20.43 -0.71
N GLU A 69 -3.96 21.53 -0.25
CA GLU A 69 -5.00 21.50 0.75
C GLU A 69 -6.38 21.26 0.12
N PHE A 70 -7.18 20.44 0.80
CA PHE A 70 -8.58 20.15 0.53
C PHE A 70 -9.38 20.38 1.82
N THR A 71 -10.71 20.41 1.73
CA THR A 71 -11.57 20.62 2.90
C THR A 71 -11.27 19.60 4.01
N GLY A 72 -10.59 20.06 5.07
CA GLY A 72 -10.24 19.23 6.23
C GLY A 72 -9.11 18.23 6.01
N MET A 73 -8.26 18.41 4.99
CA MET A 73 -7.15 17.49 4.69
C MET A 73 -6.03 18.16 3.89
N LEU A 74 -4.79 17.79 4.18
CA LEU A 74 -3.65 18.09 3.32
C LEU A 74 -3.23 16.85 2.52
N LEU A 75 -3.03 17.00 1.21
CA LEU A 75 -2.49 16.00 0.31
C LEU A 75 -1.05 16.36 -0.05
N GLU A 76 -0.09 15.51 0.30
CA GLU A 76 1.30 15.58 -0.16
C GLU A 76 1.53 14.50 -1.23
N ARG A 77 2.28 14.83 -2.29
CA ARG A 77 2.72 13.89 -3.32
C ARG A 77 4.18 14.08 -3.68
N ARG A 78 4.91 12.96 -3.79
CA ARG A 78 6.33 12.94 -4.19
C ARG A 78 6.73 11.63 -4.84
N TRP A 79 7.83 11.64 -5.56
CA TRP A 79 8.50 10.42 -6.01
C TRP A 79 9.72 10.14 -5.16
N ILE A 80 9.90 8.88 -4.77
CA ILE A 80 11.06 8.41 -4.03
C ILE A 80 11.79 7.32 -4.80
N GLU A 81 13.10 7.26 -4.60
CA GLU A 81 13.95 6.15 -5.00
C GLU A 81 14.55 5.51 -3.75
N THR A 82 14.62 4.19 -3.75
CA THR A 82 15.09 3.37 -2.64
C THR A 82 16.34 2.59 -3.06
N GLY A 83 17.05 2.00 -2.10
CA GLY A 83 18.18 1.13 -2.40
C GLY A 83 17.76 -0.14 -3.16
N LYS A 84 18.76 -0.97 -3.49
CA LYS A 84 18.62 -2.14 -4.38
C LYS A 84 17.51 -3.13 -3.99
N THR A 85 17.14 -3.19 -2.71
CA THR A 85 16.15 -4.14 -2.19
C THR A 85 14.72 -3.55 -2.15
N GLY A 86 14.51 -2.31 -2.61
CA GLY A 86 13.21 -1.66 -2.55
C GLY A 86 12.76 -1.32 -1.13
N LEU A 87 11.44 -1.23 -0.93
CA LEU A 87 10.82 -1.11 0.40
C LEU A 87 10.44 -2.46 1.02
N ALA A 88 10.48 -3.56 0.27
CA ALA A 88 10.10 -4.88 0.75
C ALA A 88 10.91 -5.29 2.00
N GLY A 89 10.23 -5.73 3.05
CA GLY A 89 10.81 -6.09 4.35
C GLY A 89 11.31 -4.90 5.17
N LYS A 90 11.12 -3.66 4.69
CA LYS A 90 11.57 -2.45 5.40
C LYS A 90 10.43 -1.78 6.14
N ARG A 91 10.81 -1.06 7.18
CA ARG A 91 9.90 -0.31 8.03
C ARG A 91 9.70 1.12 7.54
N ILE A 92 8.45 1.58 7.55
CA ILE A 92 8.09 2.99 7.46
C ILE A 92 7.49 3.39 8.80
N GLU A 93 7.99 4.47 9.39
CA GLU A 93 7.52 5.00 10.67
C GLU A 93 6.61 6.21 10.44
N PHE A 94 5.56 6.33 11.25
CA PHE A 94 4.64 7.47 11.30
C PHE A 94 4.94 8.28 12.55
N VAL A 95 5.98 9.11 12.48
CA VAL A 95 6.47 9.85 13.65
C VAL A 95 5.40 10.85 14.09
N GLY A 96 4.98 10.74 15.35
CA GLY A 96 3.93 11.59 15.94
C GLY A 96 2.58 10.89 16.05
N LEU A 97 2.36 9.78 15.33
CA LEU A 97 1.08 9.06 15.33
C LEU A 97 0.69 8.58 16.73
N GLN A 98 1.67 8.16 17.54
CA GLN A 98 1.49 7.69 18.92
C GLN A 98 0.89 8.74 19.86
N ALA A 99 0.95 10.03 19.51
CA ALA A 99 0.36 11.12 20.27
C ALA A 99 -1.05 11.50 19.77
N THR A 100 -1.67 10.64 18.95
CA THR A 100 -2.98 10.88 18.33
C THR A 100 -3.93 9.72 18.57
N ILE A 101 -5.22 9.95 18.34
CA ILE A 101 -6.26 8.90 18.31
C ILE A 101 -6.58 8.42 16.89
N THR A 102 -5.88 8.96 15.89
CA THR A 102 -6.14 8.70 14.48
C THR A 102 -5.27 7.56 14.01
N ASP A 103 -5.86 6.60 13.30
CA ASP A 103 -5.12 5.54 12.63
C ASP A 103 -4.59 6.00 11.25
N VAL A 104 -3.67 5.23 10.68
CA VAL A 104 -3.23 5.38 9.29
C VAL A 104 -3.65 4.19 8.45
N LEU A 105 -4.37 4.42 7.37
CA LEU A 105 -4.62 3.40 6.35
C LEU A 105 -3.49 3.43 5.31
N VAL A 106 -2.75 2.33 5.20
CA VAL A 106 -1.62 2.21 4.27
C VAL A 106 -2.01 1.29 3.13
N ARG A 107 -1.87 1.76 1.89
CA ARG A 107 -2.02 0.98 0.67
C ARG A 107 -0.67 0.88 -0.03
N VAL A 108 -0.26 -0.33 -0.38
CA VAL A 108 0.95 -0.58 -1.16
C VAL A 108 0.57 -1.31 -2.42
N GLN A 109 0.95 -0.78 -3.58
CA GLN A 109 0.81 -1.41 -4.88
C GLN A 109 2.20 -1.65 -5.49
N ARG A 110 2.46 -2.88 -5.92
CA ARG A 110 3.73 -3.31 -6.51
C ARG A 110 3.65 -3.40 -8.03
N LEU A 111 4.80 -3.56 -8.68
CA LEU A 111 4.91 -3.68 -10.14
C LEU A 111 4.18 -4.89 -10.73
N ASP A 112 4.04 -5.97 -9.95
CA ASP A 112 3.30 -7.18 -10.31
C ASP A 112 1.78 -7.00 -10.20
N GLY A 113 1.31 -5.82 -9.78
CA GLY A 113 -0.10 -5.51 -9.55
C GLY A 113 -0.63 -5.99 -8.20
N ALA A 114 0.15 -6.73 -7.42
CA ALA A 114 -0.22 -7.11 -6.07
C ALA A 114 -0.37 -5.85 -5.21
N HIS A 115 -1.41 -5.84 -4.38
CA HIS A 115 -1.61 -4.75 -3.45
C HIS A 115 -2.00 -5.27 -2.06
N THR A 116 -1.60 -4.50 -1.07
CA THR A 116 -1.93 -4.76 0.33
C THR A 116 -2.48 -3.50 0.95
N THR A 117 -3.41 -3.67 1.87
CA THR A 117 -3.97 -2.59 2.69
C THR A 117 -3.79 -2.97 4.14
N THR A 118 -3.28 -2.06 4.95
CA THR A 118 -3.02 -2.31 6.37
C THR A 118 -3.41 -1.08 7.19
N LEU A 119 -4.09 -1.32 8.31
CA LEU A 119 -4.41 -0.28 9.28
C LEU A 119 -3.30 -0.23 10.32
N VAL A 120 -2.70 0.94 10.50
CA VAL A 120 -1.62 1.19 11.46
C VAL A 120 -2.17 2.02 12.60
N HIS A 121 -2.01 1.49 13.81
CA HIS A 121 -2.53 2.10 15.03
C HIS A 121 -1.50 2.98 15.73
N PRO A 122 -1.92 3.99 16.52
CA PRO A 122 -1.03 4.78 17.37
C PRO A 122 -0.13 3.96 18.31
N SER A 123 -0.61 2.79 18.79
CA SER A 123 0.16 1.89 19.65
C SER A 123 1.31 1.17 18.93
N GLN A 124 1.25 1.08 17.60
CA GLN A 124 2.29 0.53 16.74
C GLN A 124 2.48 1.47 15.54
N PRO A 125 3.16 2.62 15.73
CA PRO A 125 3.17 3.72 14.76
C PRO A 125 4.14 3.49 13.59
N TRP A 126 4.16 2.27 13.06
CA TRP A 126 5.00 1.85 11.96
C TRP A 126 4.41 0.65 11.24
N ILE A 127 4.82 0.45 9.99
CA ILE A 127 4.50 -0.72 9.18
C ILE A 127 5.77 -1.30 8.57
N GLU A 128 5.88 -2.63 8.55
CA GLU A 128 6.83 -3.33 7.70
C GLU A 128 6.15 -3.65 6.37
N ILE A 129 6.74 -3.20 5.27
CA ILE A 129 6.19 -3.45 3.94
C ILE A 129 6.40 -4.92 3.61
N PRO A 130 5.35 -5.70 3.33
CA PRO A 130 5.50 -7.12 3.06
C PRO A 130 6.45 -7.35 1.89
N ALA A 131 7.45 -8.22 2.10
CA ALA A 131 8.07 -8.90 0.97
C ALA A 131 6.98 -9.69 0.27
N SER A 132 6.91 -9.65 -1.06
CA SER A 132 5.81 -10.26 -1.81
C SER A 132 5.69 -11.71 -1.35
N ALA A 133 4.55 -12.06 -0.75
CA ALA A 133 4.12 -13.44 -0.84
C ALA A 133 3.67 -13.56 -2.30
N ALA A 134 4.53 -14.15 -3.13
CA ALA A 134 4.01 -14.81 -4.31
C ALA A 134 2.81 -15.62 -3.82
N TYR A 135 1.69 -15.52 -4.51
CA TYR A 135 0.57 -16.42 -4.29
C TYR A 135 1.04 -17.81 -4.71
N THR A 136 1.88 -18.45 -3.90
CA THR A 136 2.10 -19.88 -3.95
C THR A 136 0.85 -20.45 -3.31
N GLY A 137 -0.08 -20.87 -4.15
CA GLY A 137 -1.17 -21.72 -3.73
C GLY A 137 -0.62 -23.08 -3.32
N ASP A 138 0.12 -23.17 -2.22
CA ASP A 138 0.29 -24.35 -1.40
C ASP A 138 0.96 -23.99 -0.05
N GLU A 139 0.63 -24.79 0.96
CA GLU A 139 1.31 -24.94 2.26
C GLU A 139 1.23 -23.82 3.34
N SER A 140 1.30 -22.52 3.01
CA SER A 140 1.34 -21.47 4.07
C SER A 140 -0.02 -21.14 4.70
N THR A 141 -1.11 -21.22 3.94
CA THR A 141 -2.47 -21.02 4.45
C THR A 141 -2.91 -22.19 5.33
N ALA A 142 -2.53 -23.42 4.97
CA ALA A 142 -2.82 -24.61 5.78
C ALA A 142 -2.10 -24.55 7.14
N SER A 143 -0.87 -24.06 7.17
CA SER A 143 -0.12 -23.87 8.41
C SER A 143 -0.73 -22.78 9.30
N ARG A 144 -1.19 -21.67 8.70
CA ARG A 144 -1.91 -20.60 9.43
C ARG A 144 -3.29 -21.05 9.95
N LEU A 145 -4.02 -21.85 9.18
CA LEU A 145 -5.30 -22.42 9.60
C LEU A 145 -5.12 -23.48 10.71
N ARG A 146 -4.06 -24.30 10.64
CA ARG A 146 -3.72 -25.25 11.72
C ARG A 146 -3.35 -24.54 13.01
N GLN A 147 -2.55 -23.48 12.93
CA GLN A 147 -2.16 -22.71 14.11
C GLN A 147 -3.35 -21.96 14.75
N PHE A 148 -4.32 -21.53 13.94
CA PHE A 148 -5.57 -20.95 14.44
C PHE A 148 -6.52 -22.00 15.04
N ALA A 149 -6.58 -23.21 14.46
CA ALA A 149 -7.38 -24.32 14.98
C ALA A 149 -6.84 -24.84 16.34
N ASP A 150 -5.52 -24.92 16.50
CA ASP A 150 -4.87 -25.34 17.74
C ASP A 150 -5.10 -24.33 18.89
N GLN A 151 -5.10 -23.02 18.58
CA GLN A 151 -5.37 -21.96 19.55
C GLN A 151 -6.85 -21.82 19.94
N SER A 152 -7.78 -22.31 19.10
CA SER A 152 -9.22 -22.18 19.35
C SER A 152 -9.83 -23.40 20.05
N GLY A 153 -9.08 -24.50 20.23
CA GLY A 153 -9.58 -25.75 20.83
C GLY A 153 -10.77 -26.36 20.08
N ALA A 154 -11.07 -25.88 18.87
CA ALA A 154 -12.21 -26.30 18.10
C ALA A 154 -11.82 -27.47 17.20
N SER A 155 -12.30 -28.67 17.53
CA SER A 155 -12.27 -29.81 16.61
C SER A 155 -13.19 -29.54 15.43
N TYR A 156 -12.62 -29.02 14.34
CA TYR A 156 -13.30 -28.97 13.05
C TYR A 156 -12.97 -30.26 12.30
N SER A 157 -13.94 -31.16 12.18
CA SER A 157 -13.86 -32.33 11.29
C SER A 157 -14.33 -31.89 9.90
N PRO A 158 -13.44 -31.74 8.90
CA PRO A 158 -13.89 -31.47 7.55
C PRO A 158 -14.59 -32.73 7.01
N LEU A 159 -15.88 -32.60 6.70
CA LEU A 159 -16.58 -33.58 5.87
C LEU A 159 -15.92 -33.58 4.49
N LEU A 160 -15.06 -34.58 4.23
CA LEU A 160 -14.54 -34.87 2.92
C LEU A 160 -15.71 -35.10 1.95
N PRO A 161 -15.68 -34.54 0.72
CA PRO A 161 -16.52 -35.02 -0.35
C PRO A 161 -16.15 -36.48 -0.64
N ASP A 162 -17.16 -37.36 -0.64
CA ASP A 162 -17.01 -38.76 -1.02
C ASP A 162 -16.61 -38.87 -2.50
N HIS A 163 -15.35 -39.16 -2.76
CA HIS A 163 -14.83 -39.47 -4.10
C HIS A 163 -15.05 -40.95 -4.46
N SER A 164 -16.29 -41.43 -4.35
CA SER A 164 -16.67 -42.78 -4.82
C SER A 164 -17.77 -42.76 -5.89
N ALA A 165 -17.63 -41.90 -6.90
CA ALA A 165 -18.34 -42.05 -8.17
C ALA A 165 -17.38 -42.60 -9.24
N ARG A 166 -17.31 -43.93 -9.34
CA ARG A 166 -16.76 -44.63 -10.51
C ARG A 166 -17.65 -44.35 -11.72
N LEU A 167 -17.14 -43.62 -12.71
CA LEU A 167 -17.64 -43.69 -14.08
C LEU A 167 -16.65 -44.50 -14.91
N SER A 168 -17.04 -45.74 -15.19
CA SER A 168 -16.45 -46.57 -16.25
C SER A 168 -16.87 -45.97 -17.59
N VAL A 169 -15.92 -45.41 -18.33
CA VAL A 169 -16.11 -45.06 -19.75
C VAL A 169 -15.16 -45.92 -20.55
N GLY A 170 -15.75 -46.81 -21.34
CA GLY A 170 -15.08 -47.81 -22.14
C GLY A 170 -14.18 -47.20 -23.21
N ASN A 171 -13.04 -47.86 -23.39
CA ASN A 171 -12.09 -47.63 -24.44
C ASN A 171 -12.74 -47.97 -25.80
N ARG A 172 -12.93 -46.98 -26.67
CA ARG A 172 -13.18 -47.21 -28.09
C ARG A 172 -12.25 -46.31 -28.90
N LEU A 173 -11.18 -46.93 -29.41
CA LEU A 173 -10.43 -46.42 -30.54
C LEU A 173 -11.40 -46.22 -31.70
N ASP A 174 -11.46 -45.01 -32.23
CA ASP A 174 -11.72 -44.78 -33.65
C ASP A 174 -10.92 -43.53 -34.05
N ALA A 175 -9.92 -43.75 -34.88
CA ALA A 175 -9.05 -42.72 -35.43
C ALA A 175 -9.78 -41.97 -36.56
N LEU A 176 -9.68 -40.65 -36.60
CA LEU A 176 -9.81 -39.87 -37.85
C LEU A 176 -8.83 -38.68 -37.85
N PRO A 177 -8.32 -38.30 -39.04
CA PRO A 177 -7.11 -37.51 -39.21
C PRO A 177 -7.38 -36.00 -39.35
N GLY A 178 -6.35 -35.19 -39.07
CA GLY A 178 -6.23 -33.85 -39.64
C GLY A 178 -6.53 -32.71 -38.68
N VAL A 179 -5.60 -32.42 -37.77
CA VAL A 179 -5.34 -31.03 -37.35
C VAL A 179 -3.83 -30.85 -37.26
N THR A 180 -3.30 -30.11 -38.22
CA THR A 180 -1.89 -29.74 -38.33
C THR A 180 -1.54 -28.76 -37.20
N SER A 181 -0.46 -29.05 -36.47
CA SER A 181 0.14 -28.13 -35.51
C SER A 181 0.61 -26.86 -36.21
N ILE A 182 0.07 -25.69 -35.82
CA ILE A 182 0.65 -24.40 -36.21
C ILE A 182 1.69 -24.03 -35.18
N GLY A 183 2.93 -24.01 -35.66
CA GLY A 183 4.13 -23.74 -34.88
C GLY A 183 4.21 -22.31 -34.38
N ALA A 184 4.91 -22.20 -33.26
CA ALA A 184 5.42 -20.97 -32.70
C ALA A 184 6.22 -20.17 -33.74
N ARG A 185 5.90 -18.87 -33.87
CA ARG A 185 6.80 -17.87 -34.43
C ARG A 185 6.81 -16.66 -33.52
N ALA A 186 7.92 -16.52 -32.80
CA ALA A 186 8.27 -15.31 -32.08
C ALA A 186 8.57 -14.20 -33.11
N ASP A 187 7.87 -13.09 -33.02
CA ASP A 187 8.28 -11.82 -33.63
C ASP A 187 8.82 -10.94 -32.51
N GLN A 188 10.14 -10.84 -32.46
CA GLN A 188 10.88 -9.90 -31.62
C GLN A 188 11.35 -8.76 -32.52
N THR A 189 10.51 -7.74 -32.72
CA THR A 189 10.99 -6.47 -33.26
C THR A 189 10.08 -5.31 -32.84
N ALA A 190 10.29 -4.80 -31.62
CA ALA A 190 9.77 -3.47 -31.24
C ALA A 190 10.81 -2.74 -30.38
N GLY A 191 11.31 -1.65 -30.95
CA GLY A 191 12.54 -0.96 -30.57
C GLY A 191 12.55 -0.36 -29.17
N ASN A 192 13.70 -0.56 -28.53
CA ASN A 192 14.19 0.12 -27.36
C ASN A 192 14.34 1.62 -27.67
N ARG A 193 13.37 2.46 -27.25
CA ARG A 193 13.50 3.93 -27.32
C ARG A 193 13.84 4.49 -25.94
N PRO A 194 14.99 5.12 -25.74
CA PRO A 194 15.29 5.81 -24.48
C PRO A 194 14.45 7.10 -24.36
N TRP A 195 13.94 7.36 -23.15
CA TRP A 195 13.26 8.60 -22.76
C TRP A 195 14.19 9.81 -22.95
N LYS A 196 13.81 10.74 -23.84
CA LYS A 196 14.53 11.99 -24.09
C LYS A 196 14.11 13.04 -23.06
N VAL A 197 15.09 13.57 -22.33
CA VAL A 197 14.96 14.79 -21.51
C VAL A 197 14.88 15.99 -22.47
N PRO A 198 13.95 16.95 -22.30
CA PRO A 198 14.02 18.20 -23.03
C PRO A 198 15.19 19.05 -22.52
N GLU A 199 16.22 19.19 -23.37
CA GLU A 199 17.25 20.23 -23.24
C GLU A 199 16.65 21.60 -23.54
N GLY A 200 16.83 22.56 -22.64
CA GLY A 200 16.56 23.97 -22.93
C GLY A 200 15.90 24.76 -21.81
N ALA A 201 16.60 24.97 -20.69
CA ALA A 201 16.42 26.15 -19.84
C ALA A 201 17.67 26.35 -18.98
N SER A 202 18.73 26.87 -19.60
CA SER A 202 19.87 27.42 -18.87
C SER A 202 19.58 28.90 -18.62
N LEU A 203 19.30 29.27 -17.39
CA LEU A 203 19.50 30.63 -16.89
C LEU A 203 20.14 30.55 -15.50
N THR A 204 21.48 30.51 -15.55
CA THR A 204 22.44 31.16 -14.65
C THR A 204 21.86 31.90 -13.45
N ASN A 205 22.15 31.41 -12.25
CA ASN A 205 22.25 32.27 -11.07
C ASN A 205 23.68 32.19 -10.54
N LYS A 206 24.41 33.29 -10.76
CA LYS A 206 25.73 33.58 -10.20
C LYS A 206 25.68 33.46 -8.68
N ALA A 207 26.43 32.52 -8.13
CA ALA A 207 26.92 32.63 -6.77
C ALA A 207 27.90 33.82 -6.71
N THR A 208 27.53 34.87 -5.99
CA THR A 208 28.50 35.87 -5.52
C THR A 208 28.70 35.58 -4.05
N ALA A 209 29.83 34.96 -3.73
CA ALA A 209 30.35 34.91 -2.37
C ALA A 209 30.77 36.32 -1.97
N SER A 210 30.21 36.85 -0.88
CA SER A 210 30.78 37.99 -0.16
C SER A 210 31.33 37.45 1.15
N SER A 211 32.62 37.15 1.14
CA SER A 211 33.46 37.19 2.34
C SER A 211 33.75 38.67 2.64
N ASP A 212 34.22 38.92 3.86
CA ASP A 212 34.70 40.21 4.39
C ASP A 212 33.62 41.13 4.97
N LEU A 213 33.57 41.18 6.30
CA LEU A 213 34.24 42.26 7.06
C LEU A 213 34.11 42.00 8.56
N CYS A 214 35.20 41.53 9.16
CA CYS A 214 35.55 41.84 10.54
C CYS A 214 36.45 43.08 10.48
N SER A 215 36.05 44.20 11.07
CA SER A 215 36.93 45.10 11.84
C SER A 215 36.26 46.43 12.18
N LEU A 216 36.50 46.85 13.43
CA LEU A 216 36.60 48.22 13.94
C LEU A 216 35.35 49.10 13.87
N THR A 217 34.84 49.52 15.03
CA THR A 217 34.93 50.92 15.51
C THR A 217 34.47 51.03 16.97
N ARG A 218 35.42 51.41 17.82
CA ARG A 218 35.35 52.30 19.01
C ARG A 218 34.48 51.96 20.21
#